data_AF-A0A2E7EP69-F1
#
_entry.id   AF-A0A2E7EP69-F1
#
_cell.length_a   1.000
_cell.length_b   1.000
_cell.length_c   1.000
_cell.angle_alpha   90.00
_cell.angle_beta   90.00
_cell.angle_gamma   90.00
#
_symmetry.space_group_name_H-M   'P 1'
#
loop_
_entity.id
_entity.type
_entity.pdbx_description
1 polymer ?
#
loop_
_entity_poly.entity_id
_entity_poly.type
_entity_poly.pdbx_seq_one_letter_code
_entity_poly.pdbx_strand_id
1 'polypeptide(L)'
;MSPEVVNTLPHVNASLNAIATLLLFSGYVLIRQRREVAHRRVMLSCFGVSVLFLITYLIYHAYAGSKRFPDYPAQGIRITYFVILFSHIVLAALVPFMAVVTIVLGLRNRRQAHRRWAKWTFPIWMYVSITGVLVYLMLYQLYPPRKEAAKIGVGQAERSITRVVDTVSQIPGQPITAIK
;
A
#
# COMPACT_ATOMS: atom_id res chain seq x y z
N MET A 1 -17.07 11.09 -2.88
CA MET A 1 -15.88 10.79 -3.72
C MET A 1 -16.25 9.66 -4.66
N SER A 2 -15.94 9.74 -5.96
CA SER A 2 -16.34 8.67 -6.90
C SER A 2 -15.59 7.36 -6.61
N PRO A 3 -16.19 6.19 -6.88
CA PRO A 3 -15.57 4.88 -6.60
C PRO A 3 -14.21 4.67 -7.28
N GLU A 4 -14.01 5.26 -8.45
CA GLU A 4 -12.74 5.19 -9.19
C GLU A 4 -11.60 5.84 -8.41
N VAL A 5 -11.84 7.03 -7.85
CA VAL A 5 -10.81 7.74 -7.08
C VAL A 5 -10.48 6.97 -5.80
N VAL A 6 -11.47 6.40 -5.11
CA VAL A 6 -11.23 5.59 -3.90
C VAL A 6 -10.37 4.36 -4.20
N ASN A 7 -10.50 3.77 -5.39
CA ASN A 7 -9.70 2.62 -5.81
C ASN A 7 -8.26 2.98 -6.23
N THR A 8 -8.00 4.24 -6.63
CA THR A 8 -6.64 4.69 -7.00
C THR A 8 -5.82 5.13 -5.78
N LEU A 9 -6.45 5.59 -4.69
CA LEU A 9 -5.75 6.04 -3.48
C LEU A 9 -4.73 5.05 -2.89
N PRO A 10 -4.98 3.72 -2.84
CA PRO A 10 -3.98 2.76 -2.35
C PRO A 10 -2.69 2.76 -3.19
N HIS A 11 -2.81 2.91 -4.51
CA HIS A 11 -1.67 2.99 -5.42
C HIS A 11 -0.87 4.28 -5.21
N VAL A 12 -1.58 5.40 -5.02
CA VAL A 12 -0.97 6.69 -4.68
C VAL A 12 -0.24 6.60 -3.34
N ASN A 13 -0.88 6.03 -2.33
CA ASN A 13 -0.31 5.84 -1.00
C ASN A 13 0.96 4.98 -1.02
N ALA A 14 0.98 3.90 -1.80
CA ALA A 14 2.17 3.07 -1.98
C ALA A 14 3.29 3.85 -2.68
N SER A 15 2.98 4.58 -3.75
CA SER A 15 3.95 5.41 -4.46
C SER A 15 4.55 6.51 -3.56
N LEU A 16 3.73 7.16 -2.73
CA LEU A 16 4.21 8.18 -1.78
C LEU A 16 5.16 7.57 -0.73
N ASN A 17 4.89 6.36 -0.23
CA ASN A 17 5.81 5.65 0.66
C ASN A 17 7.12 5.24 -0.04
N ALA A 18 7.05 4.82 -1.30
CA ALA A 18 8.24 4.51 -2.09
C ALA A 18 9.10 5.77 -2.28
N ILE A 19 8.48 6.90 -2.63
CA ILE A 19 9.17 8.20 -2.74
C ILE A 19 9.78 8.60 -1.38
N ALA A 20 9.03 8.47 -0.28
CA ALA A 20 9.54 8.76 1.06
C ALA A 20 10.76 7.90 1.41
N THR A 21 10.74 6.61 1.07
CA THR A 21 11.87 5.68 1.25
C THR A 21 13.11 6.15 0.49
N LEU A 22 12.95 6.54 -0.78
CA LEU A 22 14.06 7.04 -1.61
C LEU A 22 14.62 8.36 -1.07
N LEU A 23 13.76 9.25 -0.59
CA LEU A 23 14.17 10.52 0.01
C LEU A 23 14.89 10.30 1.35
N LEU A 24 14.43 9.38 2.20
CA LEU A 24 15.13 9.01 3.44
C LEU A 24 16.51 8.44 3.15
N PHE A 25 16.61 7.50 2.20
CA PHE A 25 17.87 6.94 1.78
C PHE A 25 18.83 8.03 1.26
N SER A 26 18.33 8.91 0.39
CA SER A 26 19.09 10.04 -0.14
C SER A 26 19.53 11.00 0.97
N GLY A 27 18.64 11.31 1.92
CA GLY A 27 18.92 12.12 3.09
C GLY A 27 20.05 11.53 3.95
N TYR A 28 20.07 10.21 4.13
CA TYR A 28 21.15 9.49 4.81
C TYR A 28 22.48 9.57 4.07
N VAL A 29 22.47 9.35 2.75
CA VAL A 29 23.69 9.47 1.92
C VAL A 29 24.25 10.91 1.98
N LEU A 30 23.40 11.92 1.87
CA LEU A 30 23.82 13.33 1.89
C LEU A 30 24.46 13.74 3.22
N ILE A 31 23.93 13.28 4.36
CA ILE A 31 24.52 13.61 5.66
C ILE A 31 25.85 12.86 5.88
N ARG A 32 25.99 11.64 5.35
CA ARG A 32 27.26 10.90 5.34
C ARG A 32 28.33 11.63 4.52
N GLN A 33 27.93 12.30 3.44
CA GLN A 33 28.78 13.17 2.62
C GLN A 33 28.96 14.59 3.20
N ARG A 34 28.46 14.87 4.41
CA ARG A 34 28.52 16.20 5.07
C ARG A 34 27.81 17.32 4.29
N ARG A 35 26.92 16.99 3.35
CA ARG A 35 26.12 17.96 2.57
C ARG A 35 24.88 18.39 3.36
N GLU A 36 25.07 19.15 4.43
CA GLU A 36 24.02 19.51 5.41
C GLU A 36 22.84 20.27 4.78
N VAL A 37 23.10 21.23 3.89
CA VAL A 37 22.04 22.02 3.23
C VAL A 37 21.16 21.13 2.34
N ALA A 38 21.79 20.25 1.57
CA ALA A 38 21.07 19.30 0.71
C ALA A 38 20.28 18.29 1.55
N HIS A 39 20.89 17.74 2.61
CA HIS A 39 20.22 16.86 3.57
C HIS A 39 18.95 17.53 4.13
N ARG A 40 19.05 18.78 4.60
CA ARG A 40 17.90 19.53 5.14
C ARG A 40 16.77 19.64 4.12
N ARG A 41 17.08 20.01 2.86
CA ARG A 41 16.07 20.13 1.80
C ARG A 41 15.37 18.80 1.55
N VAL A 42 16.15 17.72 1.40
CA VAL A 42 15.61 16.36 1.17
C VAL A 42 14.75 15.88 2.34
N MET A 43 15.17 16.11 3.59
CA MET A 43 14.38 15.71 4.76
C MET A 43 13.07 16.49 4.89
N LEU A 44 13.06 17.78 4.51
CA LEU A 44 11.82 18.57 4.48
C LEU A 44 10.89 18.10 3.35
N SER A 45 11.42 17.77 2.17
CA SER A 45 10.63 17.16 1.09
C SER A 45 10.06 15.81 1.50
N CYS A 46 10.86 14.96 2.16
CA CYS A 46 10.42 13.67 2.70
C CYS A 46 9.27 13.83 3.71
N PHE A 47 9.39 14.81 4.61
CA PHE A 47 8.33 15.13 5.55
C PHE A 47 7.05 15.58 4.83
N GLY A 48 7.15 16.46 3.83
CA GLY A 48 6.01 16.88 3.02
C GLY A 48 5.32 15.72 2.30
N VAL A 49 6.09 14.81 1.69
CA VAL A 49 5.56 13.59 1.07
C VAL A 49 4.86 12.69 2.10
N SER A 50 5.42 12.56 3.30
CA SER A 50 4.82 11.77 4.39
C SER A 50 3.51 12.38 4.91
N VAL A 51 3.42 13.70 4.99
CA VAL A 51 2.17 14.40 5.32
C VAL A 51 1.12 14.18 4.24
N LEU A 52 1.49 14.29 2.97
CA LEU A 52 0.59 14.02 1.85
C LEU A 52 0.10 12.57 1.86
N PHE A 53 0.99 11.61 2.14
CA PHE A 53 0.62 10.21 2.35
C PHE A 53 -0.42 10.07 3.46
N LEU A 54 -0.17 10.69 4.63
CA LEU A 54 -1.07 10.57 5.77
C LEU A 54 -2.47 11.11 5.45
N ILE A 55 -2.56 12.29 4.81
CA ILE A 55 -3.83 12.88 4.39
C ILE A 55 -4.56 11.93 3.43
N THR A 56 -3.86 11.46 2.40
CA THR A 56 -4.42 10.55 1.37
C THR A 56 -4.86 9.22 1.99
N TYR A 57 -4.10 8.68 2.94
CA TYR A 57 -4.43 7.47 3.70
C TYR A 57 -5.68 7.64 4.56
N LEU A 58 -5.78 8.72 5.33
CA LEU A 58 -6.94 8.99 6.17
C LEU A 58 -8.21 9.18 5.34
N ILE A 59 -8.11 9.88 4.21
CA ILE A 59 -9.21 10.00 3.24
C ILE A 59 -9.62 8.61 2.75
N TYR A 60 -8.68 7.80 2.25
CA TYR A 60 -8.98 6.44 1.81
C TYR A 60 -9.69 5.63 2.90
N HIS A 61 -9.19 5.66 4.13
CA HIS A 61 -9.73 4.87 5.23
C HIS A 61 -11.14 5.33 5.64
N ALA A 62 -11.41 6.64 5.59
CA ALA A 62 -12.73 7.20 5.89
C ALA A 62 -13.80 6.77 4.86
N TYR A 63 -13.43 6.59 3.59
CA TYR A 63 -14.39 6.26 2.50
C TYR A 63 -14.44 4.78 2.11
N ALA A 64 -13.33 4.04 2.19
CA ALA A 64 -13.25 2.67 1.68
C ALA A 64 -13.60 1.59 2.70
N GLY A 65 -13.61 1.92 4.00
CA GLY A 65 -13.71 0.93 5.08
C GLY A 65 -12.51 -0.04 5.12
N SER A 66 -12.65 -1.14 5.87
CA SER A 66 -11.60 -2.15 6.01
C SER A 66 -11.61 -3.17 4.87
N LYS A 67 -10.52 -3.29 4.10
CA LYS A 67 -10.32 -4.42 3.19
C LYS A 67 -9.85 -5.65 3.96
N ARG A 68 -10.57 -6.77 3.81
CA ARG A 68 -10.19 -8.05 4.42
C ARG A 68 -9.06 -8.70 3.61
N PHE A 69 -7.99 -9.10 4.30
CA PHE A 69 -6.94 -9.91 3.67
C PHE A 69 -7.52 -11.27 3.29
N PRO A 70 -7.23 -11.82 2.10
CA PRO A 70 -7.86 -13.06 1.66
C PRO A 70 -7.51 -14.27 2.54
N ASP A 71 -8.44 -15.21 2.69
CA ASP A 71 -8.23 -16.43 3.49
C ASP A 71 -7.55 -17.59 2.72
N TYR A 72 -7.26 -17.40 1.42
CA TYR A 72 -6.67 -18.43 0.56
C TYR A 72 -5.13 -18.60 0.60
N PRO A 73 -4.31 -17.60 0.97
CA PRO A 73 -2.86 -17.80 1.11
C PRO A 73 -2.54 -18.73 2.28
N ALA A 74 -1.35 -19.36 2.24
CA ALA A 74 -0.88 -20.17 3.35
C ALA A 74 -0.88 -19.39 4.68
N GLN A 75 -1.22 -20.07 5.78
CA GLN A 75 -1.37 -19.46 7.11
C GLN A 75 -0.14 -18.63 7.53
N GLY A 76 1.08 -19.09 7.20
CA GLY A 76 2.32 -18.36 7.49
C GLY A 76 2.41 -16.99 6.81
N ILE A 77 1.91 -16.86 5.59
CA ILE A 77 1.92 -15.60 4.82
C ILE A 77 0.93 -14.60 5.41
N ARG A 78 -0.23 -15.09 5.82
CA ARG A 78 -1.25 -14.29 6.49
C ARG A 78 -0.78 -13.80 7.86
N ILE A 79 -0.14 -14.66 8.66
CA ILE A 79 0.49 -14.26 9.93
C ILE A 79 1.54 -13.17 9.67
N THR A 80 2.41 -13.39 8.68
CA THR A 80 3.45 -12.41 8.31
C THR A 80 2.84 -11.06 7.93
N TYR A 81 1.77 -11.06 7.13
CA TYR A 81 1.02 -9.85 6.77
C TYR A 81 0.51 -9.12 8.01
N PHE A 82 -0.17 -9.82 8.93
CA PHE A 82 -0.74 -9.17 10.12
C PHE A 82 0.34 -8.67 11.09
N VAL A 83 1.45 -9.40 11.24
CA VAL A 83 2.58 -8.94 12.04
C VAL A 83 3.16 -7.65 11.47
N ILE A 84 3.45 -7.61 10.16
CA ILE A 84 3.97 -6.41 9.48
C ILE A 84 2.96 -5.27 9.53
N LEU A 85 1.68 -5.54 9.28
CA LEU A 85 0.63 -4.53 9.28
C LEU A 85 0.47 -3.91 10.68
N PHE A 86 0.43 -4.75 11.71
CA PHE A 86 0.30 -4.30 13.08
C PHE A 86 1.49 -3.45 13.51
N SER A 87 2.72 -3.94 13.30
CA SER A 87 3.92 -3.16 13.64
C SER A 87 4.01 -1.87 12.83
N HIS A 88 3.65 -1.90 11.54
CA HIS A 88 3.61 -0.73 10.67
C HIS A 88 2.68 0.34 11.22
N ILE A 89 1.43 -0.01 11.56
CA ILE A 89 0.43 0.96 12.05
C ILE A 89 0.89 1.61 13.36
N VAL A 90 1.36 0.80 14.32
CA VAL A 90 1.82 1.29 15.62
C VAL A 90 3.02 2.24 15.45
N LEU A 91 4.01 1.85 14.65
CA LEU A 91 5.18 2.70 14.41
C LEU A 91 4.84 3.93 13.56
N ALA A 92 3.95 3.81 12.58
CA ALA A 92 3.50 4.92 11.74
C ALA A 92 2.82 6.01 12.57
N ALA A 93 2.07 5.65 13.62
CA ALA A 93 1.48 6.63 14.53
C ALA A 93 2.53 7.45 15.30
N LEU A 94 3.70 6.88 15.57
CA LEU A 94 4.80 7.55 16.29
C LEU A 94 5.66 8.44 15.38
N VAL A 95 5.82 8.07 14.11
CA VAL A 95 6.71 8.75 13.15
C VAL A 95 6.45 10.27 13.04
N PRO A 96 5.21 10.77 12.90
CA PRO A 96 4.96 12.22 12.78
C PRO A 96 5.54 13.01 13.95
N PHE A 97 5.33 12.53 15.18
CA PHE A 97 5.85 13.20 16.38
C PHE A 97 7.38 13.20 16.40
N MET A 98 7.99 12.04 16.14
CA MET A 98 9.45 11.92 16.09
C MET A 98 10.07 12.78 14.97
N ALA A 99 9.44 12.80 13.79
CA ALA A 99 9.89 13.56 12.64
C ALA A 99 9.86 15.06 12.93
N VAL A 100 8.74 15.58 13.50
CA VAL A 100 8.61 16.99 13.89
C VAL A 100 9.69 17.37 14.89
N VAL A 101 9.88 16.60 15.98
CA VAL A 101 10.93 16.87 16.97
C VAL A 101 12.31 16.89 16.32
N THR A 102 12.62 15.89 15.49
CA THR A 102 13.93 15.78 14.82
C THR A 102 14.18 16.95 13.86
N ILE A 103 13.17 17.38 13.11
CA ILE A 103 13.24 18.51 12.17
C ILE A 103 13.41 19.81 12.94
N VAL A 104 12.59 20.08 13.97
CA VAL A 104 12.69 21.30 14.78
C VAL A 104 14.05 21.43 15.43
N LEU A 105 14.61 20.33 15.97
CA LEU A 105 15.97 20.33 16.51
C LEU A 105 17.02 20.67 15.45
N GLY A 106 16.86 20.15 14.23
CA GLY A 106 17.72 20.48 13.09
C GLY A 106 17.62 21.95 12.66
N LEU A 107 16.39 22.49 12.61
CA LEU A 107 16.13 23.89 12.26
C LEU A 107 16.64 24.89 13.32
N ARG A 108 16.59 24.51 14.60
CA ARG A 108 17.14 25.29 15.73
C ARG A 108 18.65 25.09 15.92
N ASN A 109 19.33 24.44 14.98
CA ASN A 109 20.76 24.16 15.02
C ASN A 109 21.24 23.40 16.29
N ARG A 110 20.34 22.65 16.96
CA ARG A 110 20.66 21.83 18.13
C ARG A 110 21.22 20.47 17.72
N ARG A 111 22.43 20.49 17.16
CA ARG A 111 23.07 19.35 16.47
C ARG A 111 23.16 18.07 17.30
N GLN A 112 23.60 18.16 18.56
CA GLN A 112 23.76 16.99 19.42
C GLN A 112 22.41 16.31 19.69
N ALA A 113 21.39 17.09 20.05
CA ALA A 113 20.04 16.61 20.28
C ALA A 113 19.42 16.04 19.00
N HIS A 114 19.53 16.75 17.87
CA HIS A 114 19.08 16.27 16.57
C HIS A 114 19.67 14.88 16.25
N ARG A 115 20.98 14.70 16.43
CA ARG A 115 21.65 13.42 16.17
C ARG A 115 21.17 12.31 17.10
N ARG A 116 20.90 12.62 18.37
CA ARG A 116 20.37 11.64 19.34
C ARG A 116 19.00 11.13 18.94
N TRP A 117 18.11 12.03 18.53
CA TRP A 117 16.78 11.69 18.04
C TRP A 117 16.83 10.98 16.68
N ALA A 118 17.61 11.51 15.73
CA ALA A 118 17.71 10.96 14.38
C ALA A 118 18.18 9.50 14.34
N LYS A 119 19.00 9.04 15.30
CA LYS A 119 19.40 7.62 15.41
C LYS A 119 18.22 6.66 15.57
N TRP A 120 17.12 7.11 16.16
CA TRP A 120 15.89 6.33 16.35
C TRP A 120 14.84 6.70 15.31
N THR A 121 14.65 8.00 15.05
CA THR A 121 13.67 8.48 14.07
C THR A 121 13.94 7.92 12.68
N PHE A 122 15.19 7.92 12.23
CA PHE A 122 15.55 7.47 10.89
C PHE A 122 15.20 5.99 10.62
N PRO A 123 15.67 5.01 11.41
CA PRO A 123 15.35 3.61 11.14
C PRO A 123 13.85 3.30 11.26
N ILE A 124 13.14 3.91 12.22
CA ILE A 124 11.69 3.72 12.37
C ILE A 124 10.94 4.30 11.15
N TRP A 125 11.29 5.52 10.73
CA TRP A 125 10.66 6.14 9.57
C TRP A 125 10.96 5.38 8.27
N MET A 126 12.18 4.87 8.12
CA MET A 126 12.57 4.02 7.00
C MET A 126 11.80 2.70 7.00
N TYR A 127 11.69 2.04 8.16
CA TYR A 127 10.93 0.80 8.32
C TYR A 127 9.47 0.99 7.92
N VAL A 128 8.80 2.04 8.43
CA VAL A 128 7.40 2.34 8.11
C VAL A 128 7.24 2.60 6.62
N SER A 129 8.13 3.38 6.00
CA SER A 129 8.03 3.70 4.57
C SER A 129 8.18 2.45 3.69
N ILE A 130 9.13 1.56 3.99
CA ILE A 130 9.33 0.31 3.25
C ILE A 130 8.16 -0.65 3.45
N THR A 131 7.73 -0.85 4.70
CA THR A 131 6.63 -1.77 5.03
C THR A 131 5.30 -1.30 4.46
N GLY A 132 5.08 0.00 4.30
CA GLY A 132 3.89 0.53 3.60
C GLY A 132 3.81 0.06 2.14
N VAL A 133 4.94 0.03 1.44
CA VAL A 133 5.01 -0.53 0.07
C VAL A 133 4.79 -2.05 0.09
N LEU A 134 5.41 -2.76 1.04
CA LEU A 134 5.27 -4.22 1.15
C LEU A 134 3.82 -4.64 1.43
N VAL A 135 3.14 -3.98 2.37
CA VAL A 135 1.72 -4.23 2.69
C VAL A 135 0.85 -4.03 1.44
N TYR A 136 1.12 -2.98 0.66
CA TYR A 136 0.44 -2.76 -0.62
C TYR A 136 0.71 -3.89 -1.63
N LEU A 137 1.98 -4.30 -1.81
CA LEU A 137 2.33 -5.38 -2.74
C LEU A 137 1.66 -6.69 -2.33
N MET A 138 1.67 -7.03 -1.04
CA MET A 138 0.99 -8.23 -0.53
C MET A 138 -0.51 -8.20 -0.81
N LEU A 139 -1.18 -7.05 -0.62
CA LEU A 139 -2.63 -6.96 -0.76
C LEU A 139 -3.12 -6.80 -2.20
N TYR A 140 -2.35 -6.16 -3.08
CA TYR A 140 -2.82 -5.76 -4.42
C TYR A 140 -2.12 -6.49 -5.58
N GLN A 141 -0.89 -6.97 -5.40
CA GLN A 141 -0.10 -7.57 -6.49
C GLN A 141 0.12 -9.07 -6.27
N LEU A 142 0.50 -9.47 -5.06
CA LEU A 142 0.78 -10.86 -4.72
C LEU A 142 -0.49 -11.65 -4.40
N TYR A 143 -1.40 -11.04 -3.64
CA TYR A 143 -2.65 -11.67 -3.23
C TYR A 143 -3.87 -10.77 -3.48
N PRO A 144 -4.15 -10.38 -4.74
CA PRO A 144 -5.33 -9.60 -5.04
C PRO A 144 -6.60 -10.31 -4.53
N PRO A 145 -7.55 -9.56 -3.92
CA PRO A 145 -8.86 -10.10 -3.57
C PRO A 145 -9.54 -10.63 -4.83
N ARG A 146 -9.96 -11.90 -4.78
CA ARG A 146 -10.34 -12.72 -5.93
C ARG A 146 -11.49 -12.10 -6.74
N LYS A 147 -11.18 -11.23 -7.70
CA LYS A 147 -12.09 -10.84 -8.80
C LYS A 147 -11.95 -11.82 -9.98
N GLU A 148 -10.77 -12.42 -10.15
CA GLU A 148 -10.48 -13.39 -11.21
C GLU A 148 -11.28 -14.70 -11.12
N ALA A 149 -11.57 -15.26 -9.94
CA ALA A 149 -12.34 -16.52 -9.90
C ALA A 149 -13.82 -16.34 -10.20
N ALA A 150 -14.37 -15.14 -9.99
CA ALA A 150 -15.70 -14.81 -10.49
C ALA A 150 -15.70 -14.78 -12.03
N LYS A 151 -14.68 -14.18 -12.66
CA LYS A 151 -14.52 -14.18 -14.12
C LYS A 151 -14.26 -15.57 -14.71
N ILE A 152 -13.43 -16.39 -14.06
CA ILE A 152 -13.15 -17.77 -14.49
C ILE A 152 -14.39 -18.66 -14.30
N GLY A 153 -15.13 -18.50 -13.20
CA GLY A 153 -16.38 -19.21 -12.94
C GLY A 153 -17.48 -18.87 -13.95
N VAL A 154 -17.68 -17.59 -14.26
CA VAL A 154 -18.63 -17.14 -15.29
C VAL A 154 -18.21 -17.65 -16.67
N GLY A 155 -16.93 -17.52 -17.05
CA GLY A 155 -16.45 -18.02 -18.33
C GLY A 155 -16.42 -19.56 -18.46
N GLN A 156 -16.43 -20.30 -17.35
CA GLN A 156 -16.58 -21.77 -17.34
C GLN A 156 -18.07 -22.16 -17.44
N ALA A 157 -18.96 -21.43 -16.77
CA ALA A 157 -20.40 -21.61 -16.87
C ALA A 157 -20.91 -21.32 -18.29
N GLU A 158 -20.49 -20.21 -18.90
CA GLU A 158 -20.82 -19.87 -20.29
C GLU A 158 -20.35 -20.96 -21.26
N ARG A 159 -19.10 -21.44 -21.14
CA ARG A 159 -18.59 -22.54 -21.97
C ARG A 159 -19.35 -23.85 -21.77
N SER A 160 -19.84 -24.12 -20.57
CA SER A 160 -20.64 -25.30 -20.28
C SER A 160 -22.02 -25.19 -20.91
N ILE A 161 -22.66 -24.01 -20.82
CA ILE A 161 -23.94 -23.72 -21.47
C ILE A 161 -23.81 -23.83 -22.99
N THR A 162 -22.77 -23.25 -23.59
CA THR A 162 -22.53 -23.36 -25.05
C THR A 162 -22.37 -24.81 -25.48
N ARG A 163 -21.59 -25.63 -24.76
CA ARG A 163 -21.47 -27.07 -25.07
C ARG A 163 -22.81 -27.80 -24.98
N VAL A 164 -23.63 -27.50 -23.98
CA VAL A 164 -24.95 -28.12 -23.84
C VAL A 164 -25.87 -27.70 -24.99
N VAL A 165 -25.88 -26.42 -25.34
CA VAL A 165 -26.65 -25.89 -26.48
C VAL A 165 -26.21 -26.53 -27.80
N ASP A 166 -24.90 -26.65 -28.04
CA ASP A 166 -24.35 -27.31 -29.23
C ASP A 166 -24.73 -28.80 -29.28
N THR A 167 -24.68 -29.49 -28.13
CA THR A 167 -25.07 -30.90 -28.02
C THR A 167 -26.56 -31.09 -28.31
N VAL A 168 -27.42 -30.21 -27.77
CA VAL A 168 -28.87 -30.26 -27.98
C VAL A 168 -29.24 -29.90 -29.43
N SER A 169 -28.52 -28.95 -30.04
CA SER A 169 -28.71 -28.55 -31.44
C SER A 169 -28.41 -29.68 -32.43
N GLN A 170 -27.54 -30.62 -32.07
CA GLN A 170 -27.21 -31.80 -32.89
C GLN A 170 -28.19 -32.96 -32.76
N ILE A 171 -29.21 -32.88 -31.90
CA ILE A 171 -30.25 -33.93 -31.76
C ILE A 171 -31.34 -33.69 -32.82
N PRO A 172 -31.49 -34.56 -33.83
CA PRO A 172 -32.50 -34.37 -34.87
C PRO A 172 -33.91 -34.54 -34.29
N GLY A 173 -34.72 -33.48 -34.38
CA GLY A 173 -36.17 -33.53 -34.12
C GLY A 173 -36.69 -32.81 -32.87
N GLN A 174 -35.90 -32.02 -32.14
CA GLN A 174 -36.44 -31.19 -31.05
C GLN A 174 -36.54 -29.68 -31.40
N PRO A 175 -37.74 -29.08 -31.33
CA PRO A 175 -37.90 -27.64 -31.52
C PRO A 175 -37.35 -26.87 -30.30
N ILE A 176 -36.46 -25.91 -30.55
CA ILE A 176 -35.88 -25.01 -29.54
C ILE A 176 -37.03 -24.16 -28.95
N THR A 177 -37.50 -24.55 -27.76
CA THR A 177 -38.45 -23.72 -27.00
C THR A 177 -37.65 -22.65 -26.29
N ALA A 178 -37.45 -21.50 -26.95
CA ALA A 178 -36.74 -20.35 -26.39
C ALA A 178 -37.50 -19.80 -25.18
N ILE A 179 -36.88 -19.84 -24.01
CA ILE A 179 -37.37 -19.21 -22.78
C ILE A 179 -37.15 -17.70 -22.91
N LYS A 180 -38.24 -16.93 -22.86
CA LYS A 180 -38.28 -15.46 -22.77
C LYS A 180 -38.04 -15.00 -21.33
#